data_AF-A0A7S0CDT2-F1
#
_entry.id   AF-A0A7S0CDT2-F1
#
_cell.length_a   1.000
_cell.length_b   1.000
_cell.length_c   1.000
_cell.angle_alpha   90.00
_cell.angle_beta   90.00
_cell.angle_gamma   90.00
#
_symmetry.space_group_name_H-M   'P 1'
#
loop_
_entity.id
_entity.type
_entity.pdbx_description
1 polymer ?
#
loop_
_entity_poly.entity_id
_entity_poly.type
_entity_poly.pdbx_seq_one_letter_code
_entity_poly.pdbx_strand_id
1 'polypeptide(L)'
;SITINNISHYSWSKEQHQPCYFVNSFVFHLQRPFSHRKDSAGYFDMNKNSLLFHRNPSSQIIMRGKEQSWFLRKETFQFSRSISRSTSRLNMALLPIPVSDLEQLLVLGMPNGAQYGTYWGRTSRETYNAVFESVAVTVLGLFGSYFLSFVIGDGLATLMGAVFAFWTLLGPELKAYQRNWEFVGGRPLIDQWMDDEIMDNTFDIFGDEKEKGERAGNGGMYGSYYIAHVSNVGVVGNVNVLPSEEYPLSEFYDYTMEKDDAERITGLPWMIRLRIKDNSGRSMQVHARMSEEYLDIQEGQPVVCVFLSSDRSFEMLSGLTDFFVPDAGCYVGDYPYLDRPYLNRMLESDEDLLELLDRERSSSFDFQYYNSDYGDDDDDYYDDDFL
;
A
#
# COMPACT_ATOMS: atom_id res chain seq x y z
N SER A 1 3.22 27.85 5.01
CA SER A 1 2.26 26.77 5.25
C SER A 1 2.11 26.03 3.94
N ILE A 2 2.78 24.90 3.78
CA ILE A 2 2.71 24.07 2.57
C ILE A 2 1.88 22.86 2.97
N THR A 3 0.65 22.81 2.47
CA THR A 3 -0.24 21.66 2.66
C THR A 3 0.03 20.70 1.52
N ILE A 4 0.74 19.61 1.78
CA ILE A 4 0.94 18.53 0.81
C ILE A 4 -0.23 17.56 1.00
N ASN A 5 -1.26 17.69 0.15
CA ASN A 5 -2.35 16.73 0.05
C ASN A 5 -1.97 15.69 -1.01
N ASN A 6 -1.41 14.56 -0.59
CA ASN A 6 -1.37 13.35 -1.41
C ASN A 6 -2.08 12.24 -0.63
N ILE A 7 -3.40 12.19 -0.79
CA ILE A 7 -4.25 11.12 -0.27
C ILE A 7 -4.91 10.50 -1.49
N SER A 8 -4.49 9.28 -1.81
CA SER A 8 -5.24 8.36 -2.67
C SER A 8 -6.56 8.06 -1.97
N HIS A 9 -7.66 8.57 -2.51
CA HIS A 9 -9.01 8.30 -1.99
C HIS A 9 -9.50 6.98 -2.59
N TYR A 10 -9.70 5.98 -1.73
CA TYR A 10 -10.34 4.74 -2.11
C TYR A 10 -11.79 4.77 -1.63
N SER A 11 -12.73 4.61 -2.56
CA SER A 11 -14.15 4.47 -2.24
C SER A 11 -14.57 3.03 -2.53
N TRP A 12 -15.06 2.36 -1.49
CA TRP A 12 -15.62 1.01 -1.58
C TRP A 12 -17.12 1.09 -1.27
N SER A 13 -17.97 0.67 -2.22
CA SER A 13 -19.41 0.60 -2.00
C SER A 13 -19.98 -0.72 -2.50
N LYS A 14 -20.76 -1.38 -1.65
CA LYS A 14 -21.55 -2.58 -1.97
C LYS A 14 -22.96 -2.25 -2.48
N GLU A 15 -23.41 -0.99 -2.35
CA GLU A 15 -24.73 -0.53 -2.80
C GLU A 15 -24.65 0.77 -3.61
N GLN A 16 -25.32 0.77 -4.77
CA GLN A 16 -25.53 1.98 -5.56
C GLN A 16 -26.50 2.91 -4.83
N HIS A 17 -25.97 3.83 -4.02
CA HIS A 17 -26.37 5.25 -3.94
C HIS A 17 -25.64 5.96 -2.80
N GLN A 18 -24.96 7.05 -3.18
CA GLN A 18 -24.22 8.05 -2.38
C GLN A 18 -22.73 7.78 -2.09
N PRO A 19 -21.84 8.73 -2.43
CA PRO A 19 -20.41 8.66 -2.07
C PRO A 19 -20.20 9.05 -0.60
N CYS A 20 -19.60 8.15 0.17
CA CYS A 20 -19.05 8.44 1.50
C CYS A 20 -17.59 8.87 1.36
N TYR A 21 -17.27 10.09 1.79
CA TYR A 21 -15.92 10.65 1.78
C TYR A 21 -15.24 10.39 3.13
N PHE A 22 -14.13 9.65 3.13
CA PHE A 22 -13.19 9.66 4.26
C PHE A 22 -12.10 10.71 4.00
N VAL A 23 -12.11 11.76 4.82
CA VAL A 23 -11.09 12.81 4.81
C VAL A 23 -10.23 12.60 6.05
N ASN A 24 -9.03 12.04 5.89
CA ASN A 24 -8.00 12.09 6.92
C ASN A 24 -7.13 13.33 6.68
N SER A 25 -7.59 14.47 7.18
CA SER A 25 -6.72 15.64 7.37
C SER A 25 -5.99 15.49 8.70
N PHE A 26 -4.65 15.48 8.70
CA PHE A 26 -3.90 15.73 9.93
C PHE A 26 -3.06 17.02 9.82
N VAL A 27 -3.46 17.97 10.67
CA VAL A 27 -2.71 19.17 11.04
C VAL A 27 -1.76 18.78 12.18
N PHE A 28 -0.47 19.07 12.05
CA PHE A 28 0.48 18.93 13.15
C PHE A 28 0.15 19.94 14.27
N HIS A 29 -0.49 19.46 15.34
CA HIS A 29 -0.51 20.19 16.61
C HIS A 29 0.57 19.63 17.55
N LEU A 30 1.70 20.34 17.64
CA LEU A 30 2.65 20.20 18.74
C LEU A 30 2.00 20.72 20.02
N GLN A 31 1.33 19.84 20.77
CA GLN A 31 0.77 20.16 22.08
C GLN A 31 1.64 19.52 23.17
N ARG A 32 2.40 20.35 23.89
CA ARG A 32 3.16 19.98 25.09
C ARG A 32 2.22 19.47 26.18
N PRO A 33 2.60 18.47 27.00
CA PRO A 33 1.89 18.19 28.23
C PRO A 33 2.53 18.97 29.38
N PHE A 34 1.76 19.86 30.01
CA PHE A 34 1.95 20.24 31.40
C PHE A 34 0.56 20.44 32.01
N SER A 35 0.14 19.47 32.83
CA SER A 35 -0.88 19.69 33.84
C SER A 35 -0.56 18.86 35.07
N HIS A 36 -0.31 19.60 36.15
CA HIS A 36 -0.14 19.12 37.51
C HIS A 36 -1.21 18.09 37.91
N ARG A 37 -0.78 16.98 38.52
CA ARG A 37 -1.58 16.28 39.52
C ARG A 37 -0.72 16.06 40.76
N LYS A 38 -1.15 16.69 41.85
CA LYS A 38 -0.62 16.54 43.20
C LYS A 38 -1.18 15.29 43.86
N ASP A 39 -0.37 14.78 44.79
CA ASP A 39 -0.70 13.94 45.94
C ASP A 39 -0.96 12.45 45.71
N SER A 40 0.05 11.63 46.01
CA SER A 40 -0.05 10.64 47.09
C SER A 40 1.33 10.10 47.48
N ALA A 41 1.58 10.13 48.78
CA ALA A 41 2.81 9.76 49.44
C ALA A 41 3.01 8.24 49.40
N GLY A 42 4.22 7.81 49.01
CA GLY A 42 4.70 6.44 49.12
C GLY A 42 6.15 6.46 49.60
N TYR A 43 6.34 6.16 50.88
CA TYR A 43 7.61 5.98 51.56
C TYR A 43 8.35 4.79 50.91
N PHE A 44 9.57 4.99 50.41
CA PHE A 44 10.47 3.87 50.11
C PHE A 44 11.90 4.18 50.53
N ASP A 45 12.41 3.25 51.32
CA ASP A 45 13.60 3.32 52.15
C ASP A 45 14.88 3.17 51.31
N MET A 46 15.85 4.04 51.58
CA MET A 46 17.19 3.96 50.99
C MET A 46 18.03 3.02 51.85
N ASN A 47 18.44 1.89 51.29
CA ASN A 47 19.61 1.20 51.83
C ASN A 47 20.68 0.94 50.78
N LYS A 48 21.88 1.34 51.21
CA LYS A 48 23.17 1.33 50.54
C LYS A 48 23.54 -0.10 50.17
N ASN A 49 24.26 -0.27 49.06
CA ASN A 49 25.52 -1.02 49.14
C ASN A 49 26.48 -0.72 48.00
N SER A 50 27.72 -0.72 48.42
CA SER A 50 28.94 -0.23 47.82
C SER A 50 29.59 -1.19 46.83
N LEU A 51 30.24 -0.59 45.83
CA LEU A 51 31.40 -1.06 45.08
C LEU A 51 32.33 -2.00 45.86
N LEU A 52 32.73 -3.11 45.23
CA LEU A 52 34.07 -3.69 45.41
C LEU A 52 34.52 -4.34 44.10
N PHE A 53 35.57 -3.75 43.52
CA PHE A 53 36.41 -4.32 42.47
C PHE A 53 37.22 -5.49 43.05
N HIS A 54 37.25 -6.62 42.35
CA HIS A 54 38.34 -7.59 42.50
C HIS A 54 38.83 -8.06 41.12
N ARG A 55 40.12 -7.82 40.88
CA ARG A 55 40.91 -8.32 39.75
C ARG A 55 41.48 -9.71 40.09
N ASN A 56 41.71 -10.47 39.01
CA ASN A 56 42.77 -11.47 38.78
C ASN A 56 42.49 -12.95 39.16
N PRO A 57 43.24 -13.93 38.61
CA PRO A 57 43.26 -14.34 37.19
C PRO A 57 43.15 -15.89 37.02
N SER A 58 43.24 -16.34 35.75
CA SER A 58 43.76 -17.65 35.33
C SER A 58 42.96 -18.91 35.70
N SER A 59 42.21 -19.40 34.71
CA SER A 59 41.94 -20.83 34.54
C SER A 59 41.99 -21.18 33.06
N GLN A 60 43.05 -21.89 32.66
CA GLN A 60 43.15 -22.57 31.38
C GLN A 60 42.04 -23.63 31.31
N ILE A 61 41.09 -23.45 30.41
CA ILE A 61 40.12 -24.48 30.05
C ILE A 61 40.54 -25.07 28.71
N ILE A 62 40.94 -26.33 28.76
CA ILE A 62 41.21 -27.20 27.63
C ILE A 62 39.88 -27.45 26.91
N MET A 63 39.64 -26.75 25.80
CA MET A 63 38.55 -27.06 24.88
C MET A 63 38.97 -28.22 23.98
N ARG A 64 38.59 -29.45 24.37
CA ARG A 64 38.57 -30.61 23.50
C ARG A 64 37.41 -30.46 22.52
N GLY A 65 37.71 -30.54 21.23
CA GLY A 65 36.75 -30.49 20.15
C GLY A 65 35.66 -31.55 20.24
N LYS A 66 34.44 -31.13 19.92
CA LYS A 66 33.43 -31.93 19.25
C LYS A 66 32.77 -31.02 18.22
N GLU A 67 33.23 -31.14 16.98
CA GLU A 67 32.43 -30.79 15.82
C GLU A 67 31.14 -31.60 15.89
N GLN A 68 30.04 -30.96 16.25
CA GLN A 68 28.72 -31.45 15.89
C GLN A 68 28.24 -30.57 14.75
N SER A 69 28.44 -31.09 13.53
CA SER A 69 27.81 -30.57 12.33
C SER A 69 26.30 -30.75 12.50
N TRP A 70 25.61 -29.68 12.84
CA TRP A 70 24.18 -29.56 12.57
C TRP A 70 24.03 -29.35 11.07
N PHE A 71 24.07 -30.45 10.33
CA PHE A 71 23.58 -30.48 8.96
C PHE A 71 22.07 -30.22 9.04
N LEU A 72 21.68 -28.94 8.94
CA LEU A 72 20.32 -28.55 8.58
C LEU A 72 20.06 -29.11 7.20
N ARG A 73 19.49 -30.31 7.18
CA ARG A 73 18.82 -30.88 6.03
C ARG A 73 17.66 -29.94 5.69
N LYS A 74 17.92 -28.95 4.84
CA LYS A 74 16.89 -28.25 4.06
C LYS A 74 16.29 -29.31 3.14
N GLU A 75 15.37 -30.10 3.66
CA GLU A 75 14.39 -30.78 2.80
C GLU A 75 13.60 -29.64 2.17
N THR A 76 13.96 -29.31 0.93
CA THR A 76 13.05 -28.67 0.00
C THR A 76 11.87 -29.63 -0.15
N PHE A 77 10.91 -29.52 0.77
CA PHE A 77 9.57 -30.04 0.59
C PHE A 77 9.03 -29.30 -0.64
N GLN A 78 9.21 -29.90 -1.81
CA GLN A 78 8.35 -29.64 -2.95
C GLN A 78 6.97 -30.14 -2.53
N PHE A 79 6.27 -29.29 -1.79
CA PHE A 79 4.84 -29.42 -1.61
C PHE A 79 4.30 -29.26 -3.02
N SER A 80 4.05 -30.37 -3.72
CA SER A 80 3.20 -30.37 -4.90
C SER A 80 1.93 -29.67 -4.46
N ARG A 81 1.79 -28.39 -4.82
CA ARG A 81 0.60 -27.57 -4.60
C ARG A 81 -0.50 -28.09 -5.52
N SER A 82 -0.90 -29.36 -5.38
CA SER A 82 -2.24 -29.77 -5.80
C SER A 82 -3.16 -29.27 -4.71
N ILE A 83 -3.40 -27.96 -4.69
CA ILE A 83 -4.56 -27.41 -4.02
C ILE A 83 -5.72 -28.05 -4.78
N SER A 84 -6.23 -29.17 -4.27
CA SER A 84 -7.52 -29.71 -4.68
C SER A 84 -8.56 -28.72 -4.15
N ARG A 85 -8.59 -27.54 -4.79
CA ARG A 85 -9.60 -26.51 -4.67
C ARG A 85 -10.85 -27.21 -5.16
N SER A 86 -11.64 -27.71 -4.23
CA SER A 86 -13.05 -27.99 -4.49
C SER A 86 -13.60 -26.75 -5.16
N THR A 87 -13.82 -26.84 -6.47
CA THR A 87 -14.38 -25.83 -7.38
C THR A 87 -15.86 -25.63 -7.08
N SER A 88 -16.21 -25.51 -5.79
CA SER A 88 -17.48 -24.98 -5.35
C SER A 88 -17.49 -23.49 -5.71
N ARG A 89 -17.88 -23.22 -6.96
CA ARG A 89 -18.33 -21.92 -7.48
C ARG A 89 -17.60 -20.73 -6.84
N LEU A 90 -16.34 -20.51 -7.23
CA LEU A 90 -15.67 -19.24 -7.01
C LEU A 90 -16.34 -18.18 -7.90
N ASN A 91 -17.52 -17.74 -7.47
CA ASN A 91 -18.13 -16.45 -7.84
C ASN A 91 -17.39 -15.28 -7.17
N MET A 92 -16.29 -15.56 -6.48
CA MET A 92 -15.51 -14.57 -5.77
C MET A 92 -14.34 -14.14 -6.64
N ALA A 93 -14.33 -12.87 -7.01
CA ALA A 93 -13.17 -12.18 -7.59
C ALA A 93 -12.01 -11.98 -6.59
N LEU A 94 -12.09 -12.59 -5.40
CA LEU A 94 -11.06 -12.54 -4.38
C LEU A 94 -10.44 -13.93 -4.22
N LEU A 95 -9.14 -14.02 -4.48
CA LEU A 95 -8.36 -15.24 -4.27
C LEU A 95 -7.40 -15.03 -3.10
N PRO A 96 -7.56 -15.71 -1.96
CA PRO A 96 -6.67 -15.53 -0.83
C PRO A 96 -5.22 -15.91 -1.15
N ILE A 97 -4.29 -15.10 -0.63
CA ILE A 97 -2.85 -15.25 -0.83
C ILE A 97 -2.22 -15.75 0.47
N PRO A 98 -1.37 -16.79 0.44
CA PRO A 98 -0.62 -17.18 1.61
C PRO A 98 0.39 -16.09 2.00
N VAL A 99 0.62 -15.91 3.29
CA VAL A 99 1.52 -14.89 3.85
C VAL A 99 2.92 -14.99 3.25
N SER A 100 3.42 -16.20 2.99
CA SER A 100 4.73 -16.39 2.35
C SER A 100 4.83 -15.74 0.97
N ASP A 101 3.75 -15.78 0.19
CA ASP A 101 3.71 -15.23 -1.15
C ASP A 101 3.39 -13.73 -1.04
N LEU A 102 2.56 -13.32 -0.07
CA LEU A 102 2.24 -11.92 0.22
C LEU A 102 3.47 -11.12 0.68
N GLU A 103 4.33 -11.70 1.52
CA GLU A 103 5.59 -11.08 1.98
C GLU A 103 6.60 -10.90 0.84
N GLN A 104 6.58 -11.79 -0.16
CA GLN A 104 7.44 -11.66 -1.35
C GLN A 104 6.85 -10.67 -2.35
N LEU A 105 5.52 -10.59 -2.41
CA LEU A 105 4.80 -9.75 -3.34
C LEU A 105 4.76 -8.29 -2.89
N LEU A 106 4.69 -8.03 -1.58
CA LEU A 106 4.64 -6.69 -1.02
C LEU A 106 6.02 -6.21 -0.59
N VAL A 107 6.42 -5.04 -1.08
CA VAL A 107 7.65 -4.37 -0.66
C VAL A 107 7.39 -3.59 0.65
N LEU A 108 7.27 -4.32 1.76
CA LEU A 108 6.97 -3.74 3.09
C LEU A 108 8.22 -3.40 3.90
N GLY A 109 9.34 -4.06 3.63
CA GLY A 109 10.59 -3.92 4.36
C GLY A 109 11.44 -2.76 3.85
N MET A 110 12.69 -3.07 3.46
CA MET A 110 13.59 -2.08 2.86
C MET A 110 12.99 -1.57 1.55
N PRO A 111 12.89 -0.24 1.35
CA PRO A 111 12.32 0.31 0.14
C PRO A 111 13.07 -0.14 -1.13
N ASN A 112 12.33 -0.51 -2.16
CA ASN A 112 12.91 -0.81 -3.47
C ASN A 112 13.23 0.50 -4.22
N GLY A 113 14.10 0.44 -5.23
CA GLY A 113 14.46 1.57 -6.09
C GLY A 113 13.25 2.26 -6.74
N ALA A 114 12.18 1.53 -7.03
CA ALA A 114 10.93 2.11 -7.53
C ALA A 114 10.21 3.00 -6.49
N GLN A 115 10.17 2.55 -5.22
CA GLN A 115 9.62 3.33 -4.10
C GLN A 115 10.48 4.56 -3.84
N TYR A 116 11.81 4.39 -3.89
CA TYR A 116 12.76 5.48 -3.75
C TYR A 116 12.60 6.54 -4.85
N GLY A 117 12.47 6.10 -6.12
CA GLY A 117 12.25 6.98 -7.27
C GLY A 117 10.99 7.82 -7.14
N THR A 118 9.95 7.31 -6.49
CA THR A 118 8.71 8.07 -6.25
C THR A 118 8.95 9.32 -5.40
N TYR A 119 9.83 9.26 -4.41
CA TYR A 119 10.16 10.42 -3.56
C TYR A 119 11.19 11.37 -4.15
N TRP A 120 11.99 10.90 -5.11
CA TRP A 120 12.82 11.77 -5.93
C TRP A 120 12.05 12.48 -7.02
N GLY A 121 10.74 12.23 -7.16
CA GLY A 121 9.94 12.81 -8.22
C GLY A 121 10.02 12.02 -9.51
N ARG A 122 8.91 12.01 -10.26
CA ARG A 122 8.80 11.35 -11.56
C ARG A 122 9.16 12.28 -12.70
N THR A 123 9.06 13.59 -12.48
CA THR A 123 9.45 14.63 -13.45
C THR A 123 10.69 15.38 -13.01
N SER A 124 11.41 15.96 -13.97
CA SER A 124 12.60 16.78 -13.72
C SER A 124 12.33 17.92 -12.74
N ARG A 125 11.12 18.49 -12.78
CA ARG A 125 10.68 19.55 -11.86
C ARG A 125 10.55 19.04 -10.43
N GLU A 126 9.93 17.89 -10.23
CA GLU A 126 9.79 17.28 -8.90
C GLU A 126 11.14 16.87 -8.33
N THR A 127 12.02 16.30 -9.16
CA THR A 127 13.38 15.98 -8.75
C THR A 127 14.17 17.20 -8.32
N TYR A 128 14.07 18.30 -9.06
CA TYR A 128 14.71 19.55 -8.63
C TYR A 128 14.13 20.05 -7.29
N ASN A 129 12.82 19.99 -7.11
CA ASN A 129 12.18 20.39 -5.85
C ASN A 129 12.60 19.50 -4.67
N ALA A 130 12.68 18.17 -4.87
CA ALA A 130 13.10 17.21 -3.85
C ALA A 130 14.59 17.39 -3.48
N VAL A 131 15.46 17.59 -4.48
CA VAL A 131 16.88 17.93 -4.27
C VAL A 131 17.00 19.26 -3.51
N PHE A 132 16.24 20.27 -3.90
CA PHE A 132 16.29 21.58 -3.24
C PHE A 132 15.79 21.50 -1.79
N GLU A 133 14.66 20.83 -1.54
CA GLU A 133 14.13 20.59 -0.19
C GLU A 133 15.15 19.87 0.69
N SER A 134 15.75 18.79 0.18
CA SER A 134 16.74 18.02 0.93
C SER A 134 18.00 18.81 1.24
N VAL A 135 18.55 19.56 0.26
CA VAL A 135 19.70 20.45 0.47
C VAL A 135 19.38 21.53 1.49
N ALA A 136 18.20 22.15 1.42
CA ALA A 136 17.77 23.17 2.37
C ALA A 136 17.70 22.61 3.80
N VAL A 137 17.11 21.43 3.99
CA VAL A 137 17.07 20.76 5.30
C VAL A 137 18.47 20.39 5.80
N THR A 138 19.34 19.89 4.93
CA THR A 138 20.74 19.59 5.30
C THR A 138 21.47 20.85 5.76
N VAL A 139 21.40 21.95 5.00
CA VAL A 139 22.07 23.20 5.35
C VAL A 139 21.53 23.76 6.67
N LEU A 140 20.21 23.89 6.81
CA LEU A 140 19.58 24.40 8.04
C LEU A 140 19.86 23.49 9.25
N GLY A 141 19.84 22.18 9.06
CA GLY A 141 20.12 21.19 10.10
C GLY A 141 21.58 21.21 10.57
N LEU A 142 22.53 21.44 9.67
CA LEU A 142 23.94 21.64 10.00
C LEU A 142 24.17 22.94 10.78
N PHE A 143 23.55 24.05 10.35
CA PHE A 143 23.59 25.31 11.12
C PHE A 143 22.96 25.15 12.50
N GLY A 144 21.79 24.50 12.59
CA GLY A 144 21.13 24.22 13.86
C GLY A 144 21.99 23.37 14.79
N SER A 145 22.65 22.34 14.25
CA SER A 145 23.55 21.46 15.00
C SER A 145 24.81 22.19 15.48
N TYR A 146 25.36 23.11 14.68
CA TYR A 146 26.44 24.01 15.09
C TYR A 146 26.03 24.88 16.28
N PHE A 147 24.84 25.47 16.28
CA PHE A 147 24.37 26.24 17.44
C PHE A 147 24.10 25.37 18.66
N LEU A 148 23.61 24.13 18.45
CA LEU A 148 23.34 23.17 19.52
C LEU A 148 24.61 22.77 20.29
N SER A 149 25.78 22.79 19.64
CA SER A 149 27.05 22.46 20.29
C SER A 149 27.38 23.41 21.44
N PHE A 150 27.00 24.69 21.34
CA PHE A 150 27.19 25.66 22.43
C PHE A 150 26.31 25.40 23.66
N VAL A 151 25.16 24.74 23.49
CA VAL A 151 24.18 24.54 24.56
C VAL A 151 24.32 23.18 25.23
N ILE A 152 24.45 22.12 24.43
CA ILE A 152 24.38 20.72 24.92
C ILE A 152 25.74 20.02 24.87
N GLY A 153 26.70 20.58 24.14
CA GLY A 153 28.06 20.06 23.97
C GLY A 153 28.30 19.40 22.61
N ASP A 154 29.59 19.23 22.27
CA ASP A 154 30.05 18.86 20.94
C ASP A 154 29.60 17.45 20.49
N GLY A 155 29.49 16.51 21.44
CA GLY A 155 29.17 15.12 21.13
C GLY A 155 27.78 14.95 20.50
N LEU A 156 26.74 15.46 21.15
CA LEU A 156 25.36 15.36 20.64
C LEU A 156 25.17 16.18 19.36
N ALA A 157 25.78 17.37 19.31
CA ALA A 157 25.75 18.22 18.13
C ALA A 157 26.36 17.53 16.90
N THR A 158 27.46 16.79 17.07
CA THR A 158 28.10 16.04 15.99
C THR A 158 27.20 14.91 15.48
N LEU A 159 26.52 14.19 16.39
CA LEU A 159 25.59 13.11 16.02
C LEU A 159 24.40 13.65 15.22
N MET A 160 23.77 14.74 15.69
CA MET A 160 22.67 15.39 14.97
C MET A 160 23.13 15.97 13.63
N GLY A 161 24.30 16.62 13.61
CA GLY A 161 24.91 17.15 12.39
C GLY A 161 25.17 16.07 11.35
N ALA A 162 25.60 14.87 11.77
CA ALA A 162 25.75 13.72 10.87
C ALA A 162 24.41 13.28 10.28
N VAL A 163 23.34 13.16 11.09
CA VAL A 163 22.00 12.82 10.58
C VAL A 163 21.53 13.84 9.53
N PHE A 164 21.70 15.13 9.79
CA PHE A 164 21.33 16.18 8.82
C PHE A 164 22.23 16.20 7.58
N ALA A 165 23.52 15.92 7.72
CA ALA A 165 24.45 15.81 6.59
C ALA A 165 24.01 14.70 5.60
N PHE A 166 23.47 13.60 6.13
CA PHE A 166 22.94 12.49 5.33
C PHE A 166 21.44 12.57 5.05
N TRP A 167 20.76 13.67 5.40
CA TRP A 167 19.32 13.81 5.19
C TRP A 167 18.89 13.68 3.73
N THR A 168 19.74 14.12 2.80
CA THR A 168 19.50 13.98 1.35
C THR A 168 19.37 12.51 0.93
N LEU A 169 20.10 11.61 1.60
CA LEU A 169 20.01 10.17 1.34
C LEU A 169 18.88 9.51 2.17
N LEU A 170 18.81 9.85 3.46
CA LEU A 170 17.91 9.21 4.43
C LEU A 170 16.45 9.66 4.29
N GLY A 171 16.19 10.91 3.88
CA GLY A 171 14.86 11.49 3.84
C GLY A 171 13.88 10.69 2.98
N PRO A 172 14.20 10.42 1.70
CA PRO A 172 13.34 9.60 0.83
C PRO A 172 13.13 8.17 1.36
N GLU A 173 14.18 7.54 1.92
CA GLU A 173 14.10 6.18 2.47
C GLU A 173 13.19 6.12 3.70
N LEU A 174 13.31 7.09 4.62
CA LEU A 174 12.44 7.18 5.80
C LEU A 174 10.98 7.47 5.42
N LYS A 175 10.74 8.35 4.42
CA LYS A 175 9.39 8.61 3.91
C LYS A 175 8.77 7.33 3.31
N ALA A 176 9.54 6.56 2.53
CA ALA A 176 9.11 5.29 1.97
C ALA A 176 8.82 4.24 3.05
N TYR A 177 9.71 4.10 4.04
CA TYR A 177 9.52 3.20 5.16
C TYR A 177 8.27 3.55 5.96
N GLN A 178 8.05 4.84 6.26
CA GLN A 178 6.83 5.31 6.93
C GLN A 178 5.58 4.95 6.12
N ARG A 179 5.61 5.14 4.79
CA ARG A 179 4.48 4.81 3.93
C ARG A 179 4.18 3.32 3.88
N ASN A 180 5.22 2.48 3.80
CA ASN A 180 5.11 1.02 3.88
C ASN A 180 4.53 0.58 5.23
N TRP A 181 4.92 1.24 6.32
CA TRP A 181 4.40 0.96 7.66
C TRP A 181 2.93 1.39 7.82
N GLU A 182 2.56 2.57 7.31
CA GLU A 182 1.18 3.06 7.27
C GLU A 182 0.26 2.15 6.46
N PHE A 183 0.76 1.58 5.35
CA PHE A 183 0.01 0.68 4.49
C PHE A 183 -0.51 -0.57 5.24
N VAL A 184 0.27 -1.10 6.17
CA VAL A 184 -0.12 -2.26 7.00
C VAL A 184 -0.72 -1.82 8.34
N GLY A 185 -0.47 -0.57 8.75
CA GLY A 185 -0.83 -0.05 10.06
C GLY A 185 -0.05 -0.72 11.20
N GLY A 186 1.17 -1.21 10.91
CA GLY A 186 1.99 -1.96 11.88
C GLY A 186 1.46 -3.33 12.29
N ARG A 187 0.43 -3.85 11.61
CA ARG A 187 -0.15 -5.17 11.88
C ARG A 187 0.65 -6.28 11.18
N PRO A 188 0.73 -7.50 11.74
CA PRO A 188 1.34 -8.62 11.04
C PRO A 188 0.42 -9.10 9.90
N LEU A 189 1.00 -9.67 8.85
CA LEU A 189 0.24 -10.39 7.83
C LEU A 189 -0.19 -11.77 8.38
N ILE A 190 -1.42 -12.20 8.11
CA ILE A 190 -1.97 -13.46 8.61
C ILE A 190 -2.60 -14.26 7.47
N ASP A 191 -2.39 -15.57 7.49
CA ASP A 191 -2.99 -16.50 6.55
C ASP A 191 -4.50 -16.63 6.78
N GLN A 192 -5.29 -16.58 5.71
CA GLN A 192 -6.74 -16.76 5.80
C GLN A 192 -7.14 -18.18 6.23
N TRP A 193 -6.24 -19.16 6.18
CA TRP A 193 -6.53 -20.56 6.53
C TRP A 193 -6.04 -20.97 7.92
N MET A 194 -5.45 -20.06 8.70
CA MET A 194 -5.14 -20.35 10.10
C MET A 194 -6.47 -20.51 10.85
N ASP A 195 -6.67 -21.68 11.45
CA ASP A 195 -7.85 -21.95 12.26
C ASP A 195 -7.83 -21.09 13.53
N ASP A 196 -8.99 -20.55 13.88
CA ASP A 196 -9.16 -19.65 15.04
C ASP A 196 -8.70 -20.33 16.35
N GLU A 197 -8.81 -21.67 16.43
CA GLU A 197 -8.36 -22.48 17.58
C GLU A 197 -6.84 -22.45 17.81
N ILE A 198 -6.03 -22.27 16.76
CA ILE A 198 -4.57 -22.17 16.88
C ILE A 198 -4.17 -20.77 17.35
N MET A 199 -4.94 -19.75 16.94
CA MET A 199 -4.73 -18.37 17.37
C MET A 199 -5.03 -18.18 18.86
N ASP A 200 -6.12 -18.77 19.36
CA ASP A 200 -6.47 -18.69 20.78
C ASP A 200 -5.41 -19.36 21.67
N ASN A 201 -4.90 -20.53 21.27
CA ASN A 201 -3.90 -21.27 22.05
C ASN A 201 -2.50 -20.63 22.04
N THR A 202 -2.11 -19.97 20.94
CA THR A 202 -0.79 -19.31 20.87
C THR A 202 -0.75 -18.06 21.76
N PHE A 203 -1.88 -17.36 21.88
CA PHE A 203 -1.96 -16.13 22.66
C PHE A 203 -2.08 -16.39 24.18
N ASP A 204 -2.68 -17.51 24.58
CA ASP A 204 -2.86 -17.89 25.99
C ASP A 204 -1.55 -18.16 26.75
N ILE A 205 -0.44 -18.38 26.04
CA ILE A 205 0.87 -18.66 26.66
C ILE A 205 1.58 -17.35 27.09
N PHE A 206 1.23 -16.19 26.51
CA PHE A 206 1.97 -14.94 26.72
C PHE A 206 1.10 -13.72 27.05
N GLY A 207 -0.23 -13.83 27.07
CA GLY A 207 -1.15 -12.69 27.26
C GLY A 207 -1.90 -12.68 28.60
N ASP A 208 -1.86 -11.54 29.29
CA ASP A 208 -2.69 -11.24 30.47
C ASP A 208 -4.18 -11.19 30.06
N GLU A 209 -5.07 -11.93 30.74
CA GLU A 209 -6.48 -12.17 30.31
C GLU A 209 -7.30 -10.88 30.09
N LYS A 210 -6.86 -9.73 30.63
CA LYS A 210 -7.57 -8.45 30.50
C LYS A 210 -7.50 -7.82 29.10
N GLU A 211 -6.61 -8.27 28.22
CA GLU A 211 -6.50 -7.72 26.85
C GLU A 211 -7.31 -8.49 25.79
N LYS A 212 -7.95 -9.62 26.13
CA LYS A 212 -8.72 -10.43 25.17
C LYS A 212 -9.96 -9.72 24.60
N GLY A 213 -10.57 -8.79 25.35
CA GLY A 213 -11.82 -8.14 24.96
C GLY A 213 -11.68 -6.99 23.96
N GLU A 214 -10.55 -6.28 23.97
CA GLU A 214 -10.31 -5.11 23.09
C GLU A 214 -9.48 -5.45 21.83
N ARG A 215 -8.86 -6.64 21.78
CA ARG A 215 -7.99 -7.05 20.65
C ARG A 215 -8.70 -7.79 19.52
N ALA A 216 -10.02 -7.98 19.59
CA ALA A 216 -10.80 -8.45 18.44
C ALA A 216 -10.66 -7.51 17.21
N GLY A 217 -10.23 -6.26 17.39
CA GLY A 217 -9.89 -5.32 16.30
C GLY A 217 -8.42 -5.27 15.87
N ASN A 218 -7.52 -6.00 16.54
CA ASN A 218 -6.09 -6.09 16.20
C ASN A 218 -5.75 -7.40 15.48
N GLY A 219 -6.74 -8.00 14.80
CA GLY A 219 -6.50 -9.05 13.83
C GLY A 219 -5.45 -8.58 12.82
N GLY A 220 -4.53 -9.45 12.46
CA GLY A 220 -3.57 -9.15 11.41
C GLY A 220 -4.24 -8.93 10.05
N MET A 221 -3.42 -8.68 9.05
CA MET A 221 -3.86 -8.30 7.73
C MET A 221 -3.91 -9.53 6.82
N TYR A 222 -5.09 -9.81 6.27
CA TYR A 222 -5.31 -10.86 5.29
C TYR A 222 -5.10 -10.30 3.89
N GLY A 223 -4.34 -11.02 3.05
CA GLY A 223 -4.12 -10.68 1.65
C GLY A 223 -5.00 -11.49 0.69
N SER A 224 -5.51 -10.84 -0.35
CA SER A 224 -6.11 -11.53 -1.49
C SER A 224 -5.76 -10.85 -2.81
N TYR A 225 -5.68 -11.64 -3.89
CA TYR A 225 -5.76 -11.11 -5.24
C TYR A 225 -7.18 -10.68 -5.50
N TYR A 226 -7.32 -9.50 -6.08
CA TYR A 226 -8.56 -9.04 -6.66
C TYR A 226 -8.42 -9.02 -8.17
N ILE A 227 -9.26 -9.82 -8.81
CA ILE A 227 -9.28 -9.99 -10.25
C ILE A 227 -10.60 -9.41 -10.74
N ALA A 228 -10.51 -8.42 -11.62
CA ALA A 228 -11.66 -7.68 -12.09
C ALA A 228 -11.39 -7.18 -13.51
N HIS A 229 -12.28 -6.34 -14.06
CA HIS A 229 -12.06 -5.68 -15.34
C HIS A 229 -12.21 -4.16 -15.24
N VAL A 230 -11.56 -3.44 -16.14
CA VAL A 230 -11.73 -2.00 -16.31
C VAL A 230 -13.17 -1.75 -16.75
N SER A 231 -13.98 -1.18 -15.87
CA SER A 231 -15.35 -0.80 -16.23
C SER A 231 -15.42 0.56 -16.91
N ASN A 232 -14.52 1.48 -16.53
CA ASN A 232 -14.41 2.78 -17.15
C ASN A 232 -13.04 3.41 -16.82
N VAL A 233 -12.49 4.15 -17.78
CA VAL A 233 -11.20 4.83 -17.62
C VAL A 233 -11.30 6.24 -18.20
N GLY A 234 -10.87 7.23 -17.43
CA GLY A 234 -10.94 8.63 -17.82
C GLY A 234 -9.86 9.49 -17.16
N VAL A 235 -9.57 10.64 -17.73
CA VAL A 235 -8.64 11.63 -17.17
C VAL A 235 -9.43 12.75 -16.52
N VAL A 236 -9.02 13.16 -15.32
CA VAL A 236 -9.65 14.23 -14.55
C VAL A 236 -8.63 15.22 -14.04
N GLY A 237 -8.99 16.51 -14.04
CA GLY A 237 -8.16 17.56 -13.44
C GLY A 237 -8.29 17.61 -11.92
N ASN A 238 -9.35 17.03 -11.37
CA ASN A 238 -9.57 16.93 -9.93
C ASN A 238 -10.35 15.66 -9.59
N VAL A 239 -10.01 15.04 -8.46
CA VAL A 239 -10.64 13.83 -7.91
C VAL A 239 -12.15 13.96 -7.74
N ASN A 240 -12.67 15.16 -7.51
CA ASN A 240 -14.09 15.41 -7.22
C ASN A 240 -14.95 15.70 -8.46
N VAL A 241 -14.36 15.68 -9.66
CA VAL A 241 -15.03 15.96 -10.93
C VAL A 241 -16.12 14.92 -11.22
N LEU A 242 -17.24 15.35 -11.79
CA LEU A 242 -18.36 14.46 -12.14
C LEU A 242 -17.99 13.57 -13.34
N PRO A 243 -18.61 12.39 -13.50
CA PRO A 243 -18.35 11.51 -14.64
C PRO A 243 -18.53 12.16 -16.01
N SER A 244 -19.42 13.15 -16.13
CA SER A 244 -19.67 13.89 -17.38
C SER A 244 -18.56 14.87 -17.75
N GLU A 245 -17.65 15.17 -16.83
CA GLU A 245 -16.54 16.12 -17.01
C GLU A 245 -15.20 15.37 -17.13
N GLU A 246 -15.24 14.04 -17.25
CA GLU A 246 -14.05 13.20 -17.50
C GLU A 246 -13.66 13.28 -18.97
N TYR A 247 -12.37 13.39 -19.23
CA TYR A 247 -11.83 13.36 -20.58
C TYR A 247 -11.46 11.93 -20.97
N PRO A 248 -11.79 11.46 -22.17
CA PRO A 248 -11.37 10.14 -22.62
C PRO A 248 -9.85 10.07 -22.80
N LEU A 249 -9.25 8.90 -22.57
CA LEU A 249 -7.79 8.70 -22.69
C LEU A 249 -7.28 9.00 -24.12
N SER A 250 -8.12 8.84 -25.14
CA SER A 250 -7.79 9.13 -26.53
C SER A 250 -7.45 10.60 -26.80
N GLU A 251 -7.89 11.53 -25.94
CA GLU A 251 -7.51 12.96 -26.03
C GLU A 251 -6.07 13.22 -25.54
N PHE A 252 -5.43 12.23 -24.91
CA PHE A 252 -4.11 12.35 -24.28
C PHE A 252 -3.02 11.54 -25.01
N TYR A 253 -3.20 11.19 -26.29
CA TYR A 253 -2.28 10.32 -27.04
C TYR A 253 -0.82 10.84 -27.12
N ASP A 254 -0.61 12.15 -26.97
CA ASP A 254 0.71 12.80 -26.95
C ASP A 254 1.13 13.28 -25.55
N TYR A 255 0.40 12.85 -24.51
CA TYR A 255 0.70 13.19 -23.13
C TYR A 255 2.05 12.60 -22.71
N THR A 256 2.81 13.41 -21.97
CA THR A 256 4.02 12.99 -21.27
C THR A 256 4.05 13.74 -19.95
N MET A 257 4.43 13.10 -18.85
CA MET A 257 4.46 13.78 -17.54
C MET A 257 5.30 15.08 -17.54
N GLU A 258 6.38 15.14 -18.34
CA GLU A 258 7.23 16.34 -18.45
C GLU A 258 6.56 17.52 -19.16
N LYS A 259 5.52 17.28 -19.95
CA LYS A 259 4.75 18.30 -20.67
C LYS A 259 3.35 18.52 -20.10
N ASP A 260 3.09 18.09 -18.87
CA ASP A 260 1.80 18.31 -18.23
C ASP A 260 1.52 19.81 -18.07
N ASP A 261 0.70 20.35 -18.97
CA ASP A 261 0.31 21.75 -19.00
C ASP A 261 -0.57 22.12 -17.81
N ALA A 262 -1.39 21.19 -17.31
CA ALA A 262 -2.21 21.45 -16.12
C ALA A 262 -1.31 21.60 -14.89
N GLU A 263 -0.32 20.73 -14.71
CA GLU A 263 0.66 20.86 -13.62
C GLU A 263 1.45 22.16 -13.75
N ARG A 264 1.87 22.51 -14.97
CA ARG A 264 2.64 23.73 -15.21
C ARG A 264 1.86 25.00 -14.86
N ILE A 265 0.58 25.06 -15.23
CA ILE A 265 -0.27 26.25 -15.06
C ILE A 265 -0.86 26.31 -13.65
N THR A 266 -1.38 25.20 -13.14
CA THR A 266 -2.15 25.15 -11.89
C THR A 266 -1.35 24.64 -10.70
N GLY A 267 -0.25 23.92 -10.94
CA GLY A 267 0.50 23.19 -9.92
C GLY A 267 -0.11 21.84 -9.55
N LEU A 268 -1.19 21.41 -10.20
CA LEU A 268 -1.83 20.12 -10.00
C LEU A 268 -1.75 19.30 -11.30
N PRO A 269 -1.23 18.06 -11.25
CA PRO A 269 -1.14 17.23 -12.44
C PRO A 269 -2.50 16.68 -12.86
N TRP A 270 -2.60 16.27 -14.12
CA TRP A 270 -3.71 15.43 -14.55
C TRP A 270 -3.71 14.11 -13.79
N MET A 271 -4.90 13.61 -13.48
CA MET A 271 -5.09 12.34 -12.76
C MET A 271 -5.85 11.37 -13.66
N ILE A 272 -5.41 10.12 -13.71
CA ILE A 272 -6.24 9.04 -14.24
C ILE A 272 -7.25 8.60 -13.19
N ARG A 273 -8.49 8.40 -13.59
CA ARG A 273 -9.55 7.76 -12.83
C ARG A 273 -9.82 6.40 -13.45
N LEU A 274 -9.47 5.36 -12.72
CA LEU A 274 -9.70 3.98 -13.14
C LEU A 274 -10.83 3.39 -12.30
N ARG A 275 -11.93 3.05 -12.95
CA ARG A 275 -13.06 2.34 -12.34
C ARG A 275 -12.98 0.87 -12.71
N ILE A 276 -13.00 0.03 -11.71
CA ILE A 276 -12.85 -1.41 -11.85
C ILE A 276 -14.10 -2.06 -11.29
N LYS A 277 -14.60 -3.08 -11.99
CA LYS A 277 -15.78 -3.82 -11.57
C LYS A 277 -15.49 -5.31 -11.69
N ASP A 278 -15.98 -6.07 -10.73
CA ASP A 278 -15.90 -7.53 -10.78
C ASP A 278 -17.22 -8.18 -11.20
N ASN A 279 -17.18 -9.47 -11.48
CA ASN A 279 -18.35 -10.27 -11.83
C ASN A 279 -19.37 -10.42 -10.69
N SER A 280 -19.01 -10.10 -9.44
CA SER A 280 -19.95 -10.08 -8.32
C SER A 280 -20.71 -8.76 -8.18
N GLY A 281 -20.41 -7.77 -9.04
CA GLY A 281 -21.01 -6.44 -9.02
C GLY A 281 -20.34 -5.47 -8.06
N ARG A 282 -19.26 -5.86 -7.38
CA ARG A 282 -18.45 -4.92 -6.59
C ARG A 282 -17.71 -4.02 -7.55
N SER A 283 -17.63 -2.75 -7.19
CA SER A 283 -16.92 -1.75 -7.97
C SER A 283 -15.98 -0.96 -7.07
N MET A 284 -14.91 -0.48 -7.67
CA MET A 284 -13.92 0.32 -7.01
C MET A 284 -13.41 1.39 -7.96
N GLN A 285 -13.03 2.52 -7.38
CA GLN A 285 -12.43 3.62 -8.11
C GLN A 285 -11.08 3.94 -7.49
N VAL A 286 -10.05 4.06 -8.34
CA VAL A 286 -8.74 4.58 -7.96
C VAL A 286 -8.43 5.82 -8.78
N HIS A 287 -7.73 6.75 -8.14
CA HIS A 287 -7.08 7.86 -8.81
C HIS A 287 -5.58 7.70 -8.69
N ALA A 288 -4.87 7.96 -9.78
CA ALA A 288 -3.42 8.06 -9.77
C ALA A 288 -2.98 9.22 -10.65
N ARG A 289 -1.78 9.74 -10.44
CA ARG A 289 -1.22 10.73 -11.37
C ARG A 289 -1.13 10.16 -12.78
N MET A 290 -1.59 10.91 -13.79
CA MET A 290 -1.56 10.49 -15.19
C MET A 290 -0.11 10.25 -15.66
N SER A 291 0.09 9.13 -16.36
CA SER A 291 1.38 8.69 -16.90
C SER A 291 1.18 8.26 -18.35
N GLU A 292 2.18 8.45 -19.21
CA GLU A 292 2.20 7.92 -20.57
C GLU A 292 2.03 6.39 -20.63
N GLU A 293 2.41 5.66 -19.57
CA GLU A 293 2.24 4.21 -19.47
C GLU A 293 0.76 3.77 -19.45
N TYR A 294 -0.17 4.68 -19.18
CA TYR A 294 -1.59 4.36 -19.03
C TYR A 294 -2.40 4.52 -20.31
N LEU A 295 -1.81 5.04 -21.39
CA LEU A 295 -2.53 5.39 -22.62
C LEU A 295 -3.14 4.17 -23.34
N ASP A 296 -2.58 2.98 -23.12
CA ASP A 296 -3.04 1.73 -23.73
C ASP A 296 -4.14 1.03 -22.90
N ILE A 297 -4.58 1.62 -21.78
CA ILE A 297 -5.67 1.07 -20.97
C ILE A 297 -7.00 1.26 -21.69
N GLN A 298 -7.76 0.17 -21.79
CA GLN A 298 -9.07 0.14 -22.43
C GLN A 298 -10.11 -0.47 -21.48
N GLU A 299 -11.37 -0.06 -21.66
CA GLU A 299 -12.49 -0.69 -20.98
C GLU A 299 -12.58 -2.18 -21.36
N GLY A 300 -12.92 -3.00 -20.38
CA GLY A 300 -12.99 -4.46 -20.49
C GLY A 300 -11.69 -5.21 -20.27
N GLN A 301 -10.53 -4.53 -20.22
CA GLN A 301 -9.26 -5.18 -19.92
C GLN A 301 -9.27 -5.78 -18.50
N PRO A 302 -8.70 -6.97 -18.29
CA PRO A 302 -8.58 -7.56 -16.97
C PRO A 302 -7.57 -6.76 -16.12
N VAL A 303 -7.83 -6.71 -14.82
CA VAL A 303 -7.00 -6.02 -13.83
C VAL A 303 -6.77 -6.93 -12.64
N VAL A 304 -5.51 -6.95 -12.16
CA VAL A 304 -5.11 -7.63 -10.92
C VAL A 304 -4.64 -6.59 -9.92
N CYS A 305 -5.10 -6.66 -8.68
CA CYS A 305 -4.45 -5.96 -7.58
C CYS A 305 -4.36 -6.87 -6.35
N VAL A 306 -3.56 -6.45 -5.38
CA VAL A 306 -3.52 -7.08 -4.06
C VAL A 306 -4.26 -6.20 -3.08
N PHE A 307 -5.20 -6.81 -2.38
CA PHE A 307 -5.90 -6.17 -1.29
C PHE A 307 -5.47 -6.70 0.04
N LEU A 308 -5.46 -5.80 1.01
CA LEU A 308 -5.34 -6.11 2.42
C LEU A 308 -6.63 -5.79 3.14
N SER A 309 -7.09 -6.73 3.96
CA SER A 309 -8.27 -6.61 4.80
C SER A 309 -7.92 -6.95 6.25
N SER A 310 -8.54 -6.26 7.20
CA SER A 310 -8.51 -6.65 8.61
C SER A 310 -9.54 -7.73 8.95
N ASP A 311 -10.42 -8.05 8.00
CA ASP A 311 -11.45 -9.07 8.11
C ASP A 311 -11.21 -10.21 7.12
N ARG A 312 -11.35 -11.45 7.59
CA ARG A 312 -11.27 -12.68 6.81
C ARG A 312 -12.32 -12.72 5.69
N SER A 313 -13.46 -12.04 5.86
CA SER A 313 -14.52 -11.94 4.85
C SER A 313 -14.20 -10.98 3.70
N PHE A 314 -13.17 -10.13 3.87
CA PHE A 314 -12.83 -9.03 2.97
C PHE A 314 -13.95 -7.98 2.78
N GLU A 315 -14.85 -7.85 3.76
CA GLU A 315 -15.83 -6.75 3.79
C GLU A 315 -15.24 -5.41 4.23
N MET A 316 -14.06 -5.41 4.89
CA MET A 316 -13.37 -4.19 5.31
C MET A 316 -12.04 -4.03 4.59
N LEU A 317 -11.98 -3.09 3.64
CA LEU A 317 -10.73 -2.72 2.99
C LEU A 317 -9.82 -1.97 3.97
N SER A 318 -8.62 -2.49 4.20
CA SER A 318 -7.59 -1.83 5.01
C SER A 318 -6.46 -1.26 4.18
N GLY A 319 -6.12 -1.88 3.04
CA GLY A 319 -5.07 -1.42 2.15
C GLY A 319 -5.24 -1.95 0.74
N LEU A 320 -4.79 -1.18 -0.23
CA LEU A 320 -4.85 -1.51 -1.66
C LEU A 320 -3.52 -1.13 -2.33
N THR A 321 -2.97 -2.07 -3.09
CA THR A 321 -1.74 -1.86 -3.87
C THR A 321 -2.03 -1.17 -5.21
N ASP A 322 -0.99 -0.99 -6.02
CA ASP A 322 -1.13 -0.66 -7.44
C ASP A 322 -1.90 -1.74 -8.21
N PHE A 323 -2.60 -1.30 -9.26
CA PHE A 323 -3.37 -2.14 -10.17
C PHE A 323 -2.52 -2.53 -11.36
N PHE A 324 -2.32 -3.81 -11.57
CA PHE A 324 -1.67 -4.32 -12.76
C PHE A 324 -2.70 -4.59 -13.86
N VAL A 325 -2.51 -4.00 -15.04
CA VAL A 325 -3.32 -4.25 -16.23
C VAL A 325 -2.44 -5.04 -17.21
N PRO A 326 -2.56 -6.39 -17.26
CA PRO A 326 -1.65 -7.22 -18.04
C PRO A 326 -1.64 -6.87 -19.54
N ASP A 327 -2.82 -6.55 -20.08
CA ASP A 327 -3.01 -6.28 -21.51
C ASP A 327 -2.34 -4.97 -21.95
N ALA A 328 -2.30 -3.97 -21.06
CA ALA A 328 -1.57 -2.71 -21.26
C ALA A 328 -0.12 -2.77 -20.74
N GLY A 329 0.27 -3.84 -20.04
CA GLY A 329 1.60 -4.00 -19.46
C GLY A 329 1.98 -2.92 -18.42
N CYS A 330 0.99 -2.28 -17.79
CA CYS A 330 1.20 -1.12 -16.92
C CYS A 330 0.69 -1.34 -15.49
N TYR A 331 1.18 -0.52 -14.56
CA TYR A 331 0.78 -0.53 -13.16
C TYR A 331 0.22 0.83 -12.77
N VAL A 332 -1.08 0.89 -12.47
CA VAL A 332 -1.77 2.12 -12.10
C VAL A 332 -1.72 2.30 -10.58
N GLY A 333 -0.99 3.32 -10.14
CA GLY A 333 -0.91 3.68 -8.73
C GLY A 333 0.06 4.83 -8.44
N ASP A 334 -0.15 5.49 -7.30
CA ASP A 334 0.73 6.59 -6.87
C ASP A 334 2.03 6.10 -6.21
N TYR A 335 2.00 4.89 -5.65
CA TYR A 335 3.13 4.32 -4.93
C TYR A 335 3.27 2.81 -5.21
N PRO A 336 4.46 2.33 -5.60
CA PRO A 336 4.66 0.93 -5.99
C PRO A 336 4.80 0.04 -4.74
N TYR A 337 3.68 -0.55 -4.31
CA TYR A 337 3.70 -1.51 -3.19
C TYR A 337 4.08 -2.92 -3.63
N LEU A 338 3.89 -3.24 -4.92
CA LEU A 338 4.15 -4.56 -5.48
C LEU A 338 5.60 -4.73 -5.96
N ASP A 339 6.16 -5.91 -5.69
CA ASP A 339 7.31 -6.43 -6.42
C ASP A 339 6.84 -6.89 -7.81
N ARG A 340 6.90 -5.96 -8.78
CA ARG A 340 6.44 -6.17 -10.16
C ARG A 340 7.06 -7.41 -10.82
N PRO A 341 8.41 -7.61 -10.79
CA PRO A 341 9.01 -8.86 -11.29
C PRO A 341 8.51 -10.14 -10.62
N TYR A 342 8.21 -10.11 -9.32
CA TYR A 342 7.64 -11.27 -8.63
C TYR A 342 6.21 -11.55 -9.08
N LEU A 343 5.36 -10.52 -9.12
CA LEU A 343 3.97 -10.64 -9.59
C LEU A 343 3.90 -11.22 -11.01
N ASN A 344 4.70 -10.68 -11.93
CA ASN A 344 4.70 -11.13 -13.33
C ASN A 344 5.09 -12.59 -13.45
N ARG A 345 6.16 -13.01 -12.75
CA ARG A 345 6.56 -14.43 -12.73
C ARG A 345 5.47 -15.32 -12.16
N MET A 346 4.79 -14.86 -11.12
CA MET A 346 3.72 -15.63 -10.52
C MET A 346 2.53 -15.77 -11.48
N LEU A 347 2.10 -14.68 -12.14
CA LEU A 347 1.06 -14.70 -13.16
C LEU A 347 1.43 -15.59 -14.34
N GLU A 348 2.69 -15.59 -14.79
CA GLU A 348 3.18 -16.48 -15.84
C GLU A 348 3.22 -17.96 -15.41
N SER A 349 3.39 -18.23 -14.12
CA SER A 349 3.56 -19.60 -13.58
C SER A 349 2.28 -20.25 -13.08
N ASP A 350 1.25 -19.47 -12.75
CA ASP A 350 0.02 -19.94 -12.12
C ASP A 350 -1.11 -19.99 -13.16
N GLU A 351 -1.33 -21.18 -13.72
CA GLU A 351 -2.37 -21.43 -14.74
C GLU A 351 -3.78 -21.07 -14.23
N ASP A 352 -4.07 -21.24 -12.93
CA ASP A 352 -5.38 -20.90 -12.36
C ASP A 352 -5.63 -19.39 -12.41
N LEU A 353 -4.59 -18.58 -12.13
CA LEU A 353 -4.70 -17.11 -12.20
C LEU A 353 -4.89 -16.64 -13.63
N LEU A 354 -4.20 -17.24 -14.59
CA LEU A 354 -4.38 -16.94 -16.01
C LEU A 354 -5.78 -17.32 -16.48
N GLU A 355 -6.30 -18.49 -16.10
CA GLU A 355 -7.67 -18.90 -16.44
C GLU A 355 -8.71 -17.93 -15.87
N LEU A 356 -8.51 -17.45 -14.63
CA LEU A 356 -9.39 -16.43 -14.04
C LEU A 356 -9.33 -15.10 -14.80
N LEU A 357 -8.15 -14.68 -15.24
CA LEU A 357 -7.99 -13.46 -16.05
C LEU A 357 -8.64 -13.58 -17.41
N ASP A 358 -8.47 -14.71 -18.09
CA ASP A 358 -9.10 -14.98 -19.39
C ASP A 358 -10.63 -15.07 -19.25
N ARG A 359 -11.12 -15.59 -18.12
CA ARG A 359 -12.55 -15.60 -17.81
C ARG A 359 -13.11 -14.18 -17.63
N GLU A 360 -12.42 -13.31 -16.91
CA GLU A 360 -12.83 -11.90 -16.79
C GLU A 360 -12.75 -11.15 -18.13
N ARG A 361 -11.74 -11.44 -18.96
CA ARG A 361 -11.66 -10.88 -20.32
C ARG A 361 -12.88 -11.28 -21.17
N SER A 362 -13.32 -12.53 -21.03
CA SER A 362 -14.48 -13.04 -21.78
C SER A 362 -15.81 -12.46 -21.29
N SER A 363 -15.98 -12.25 -19.98
CA SER A 363 -17.24 -11.71 -19.43
C SER A 363 -17.51 -10.27 -19.85
N SER A 364 -16.47 -9.48 -20.10
CA SER A 364 -16.63 -8.10 -20.59
C SER A 364 -17.24 -8.03 -21.99
N PHE A 365 -17.01 -9.03 -22.85
CA PHE A 365 -17.45 -8.99 -24.25
C PHE A 365 -18.96 -9.21 -24.39
N ASP A 366 -19.52 -10.08 -23.54
CA ASP A 366 -20.95 -10.39 -23.56
C ASP A 366 -21.82 -9.19 -23.14
N PHE A 367 -21.30 -8.28 -22.31
CA PHE A 367 -22.07 -7.13 -21.82
C PHE A 367 -22.26 -6.03 -22.86
N GLN A 368 -21.29 -5.83 -23.76
CA GLN A 368 -21.42 -4.83 -24.82
C GLN A 368 -22.46 -5.23 -25.88
N TYR A 369 -22.55 -6.53 -26.20
CA TYR A 369 -23.47 -7.01 -27.23
C TYR A 369 -24.95 -6.89 -26.84
N TYR A 370 -25.29 -7.08 -25.56
CA TYR A 370 -26.69 -6.98 -25.11
C TYR A 370 -27.21 -5.54 -25.01
N ASN A 371 -26.33 -4.54 -24.85
CA ASN A 371 -26.75 -3.14 -24.76
C ASN A 371 -26.98 -2.49 -26.13
N SER A 372 -26.43 -3.03 -27.23
CA SER A 372 -26.60 -2.45 -28.57
C SER A 372 -27.91 -2.84 -29.28
N ASP A 373 -28.60 -3.87 -28.81
CA ASP A 373 -29.72 -4.49 -29.58
C ASP A 373 -31.12 -4.01 -29.16
N TYR A 374 -31.23 -3.11 -28.16
CA TYR A 374 -32.52 -2.58 -27.68
C TYR A 374 -32.68 -1.06 -27.94
N GLY A 375 -31.92 -0.51 -28.88
CA GLY A 375 -31.75 0.94 -29.03
C GLY A 375 -32.53 1.66 -30.13
N ASP A 376 -33.18 0.98 -31.10
CA ASP A 376 -33.55 1.68 -32.36
C ASP A 376 -34.84 1.20 -33.07
N ASP A 377 -35.81 0.61 -32.36
CA ASP A 377 -37.11 0.21 -32.97
C ASP A 377 -38.32 1.05 -32.51
N ASP A 378 -38.11 2.19 -31.88
CA ASP A 378 -39.17 3.18 -31.59
C ASP A 378 -38.90 4.44 -32.39
N ASP A 379 -39.36 4.49 -33.65
CA ASP A 379 -39.95 5.67 -34.30
C ASP A 379 -40.10 5.43 -35.82
N ASP A 380 -41.29 5.00 -36.23
CA ASP A 380 -41.98 5.48 -37.45
C ASP A 380 -43.32 4.72 -37.62
N TYR A 381 -44.29 5.02 -36.75
CA TYR A 381 -45.69 4.70 -36.99
C TYR A 381 -46.58 5.87 -36.58
N TYR A 382 -46.43 7.00 -37.29
CA TYR A 382 -47.52 7.97 -37.40
C TYR A 382 -48.35 7.58 -38.63
N ASP A 383 -49.41 6.81 -38.35
CA ASP A 383 -50.50 6.57 -39.28
C ASP A 383 -51.11 7.91 -39.73
N ASP A 384 -51.15 8.05 -41.06
CA ASP A 384 -52.10 8.86 -41.79
C ASP A 384 -53.55 8.58 -41.34
N ASP A 385 -54.43 9.52 -41.67
CA ASP A 385 -55.90 9.46 -41.60
C ASP A 385 -56.55 9.76 -40.25
N PHE A 386 -56.98 11.02 -40.07
CA PHE A 386 -58.37 11.32 -39.69
C PHE A 386 -58.78 12.76 -40.06
N LEU A 387 -59.59 12.84 -41.14
CA LEU A 387 -60.68 13.78 -41.49
C LEU A 387 -60.50 15.31 -41.45
#